data_AF-A0A9P0EMW4-F1
#
_entry.id   AF-A0A9P0EMW4-F1
#
_cell.length_a   1.000
_cell.length_b   1.000
_cell.length_c   1.000
_cell.angle_alpha   90.00
_cell.angle_beta   90.00
_cell.angle_gamma   90.00
#
_symmetry.space_group_name_H-M   'P 1'
#
loop_
_entity.id
_entity.type
_entity.pdbx_description
1 polymer ?
#
loop_
_entity_poly.entity_id
_entity_poly.type
_entity_poly.pdbx_seq_one_letter_code
_entity_poly.pdbx_strand_id
1 'polypeptide(L)'
;MDPSRAHAVPDHRAQISNTCSCHKHDQMWSQRTRQSSPCSEASSDSWTTIGSATRPQLSHPPSDESGSAKGSEVCISADCLIPGRGDPIRNAAVGISLETGSITFVGPQAQLPQALASAPRVSVRCLMPGLWDCHTHFTGALNVDFPDFIQTHPAAMGAAITRGLHQTLMAGITSVRDVGSYATEVAPLVEKGIILGPSIFGAGGAIGITGGSCDACTLPSDFVYSRQGTSGNTAWSGVSCLVLADGVDECRRAVRQQIRRGARCIKIVATGGVLSTQDNPEYRQYSDAELRAMIEEASLQNRSVAVHAHGKKGIIAAVKAGAHTIEHGSYIDEEVAGLMVERGVTLVATRHVIEAGLRNLDKLNPPTAKKMVEIAGSHLRAYQTAVRKGVKIALGTDIAASDPKSDTAHGKNGDEVGYAVKAGLTPLQAIEAGTINSAETLGACAPKKGLIQVGWDADLIALDANPLDNIELLGKPDNIQYVWKGGLLVKSPLGQLLWPPLAKA
;
A
#
# COMPACT_ATOMS: atom_id res chain seq x y z
N MET A 1 20.20 52.53 45.48
CA MET A 1 21.49 53.27 45.51
C MET A 1 22.58 52.25 45.69
N ASP A 2 23.60 52.39 44.86
CA ASP A 2 24.71 51.51 44.46
C ASP A 2 25.82 51.40 45.55
N PRO A 3 27.03 50.80 45.34
CA PRO A 3 27.38 49.37 45.40
C PRO A 3 28.69 49.05 46.20
N SER A 4 29.13 47.79 46.08
CA SER A 4 30.53 47.33 45.98
C SER A 4 31.40 47.20 47.25
N ARG A 5 31.93 45.99 47.48
CA ARG A 5 33.38 45.73 47.47
C ARG A 5 33.71 44.23 47.50
N ALA A 6 34.59 43.85 46.59
CA ALA A 6 35.21 42.55 46.40
C ALA A 6 36.51 42.44 47.23
N HIS A 7 36.92 41.19 47.51
CA HIS A 7 38.30 40.67 47.68
C HIS A 7 38.16 39.16 47.95
N ALA A 8 39.06 38.23 47.62
CA ALA A 8 40.10 38.02 46.63
C ALA A 8 40.53 36.55 46.84
N VAL A 9 40.92 35.85 45.76
CA VAL A 9 41.42 34.47 45.73
C VAL A 9 42.86 34.40 46.30
N PRO A 10 43.34 33.21 46.74
CA PRO A 10 44.52 32.69 46.04
C PRO A 10 44.41 31.20 45.62
N ASP A 11 45.09 30.99 44.49
CA ASP A 11 45.30 29.82 43.65
C ASP A 11 46.43 28.93 44.21
N HIS A 12 46.36 27.61 43.98
CA HIS A 12 47.55 26.76 43.88
C HIS A 12 47.33 25.61 42.89
N ARG A 13 47.96 25.78 41.72
CA ARG A 13 48.32 24.76 40.73
C ARG A 13 49.31 23.71 41.27
N ALA A 14 49.22 22.48 40.74
CA ALA A 14 50.32 21.76 40.06
C ALA A 14 49.83 20.44 39.41
N GLN A 15 49.82 20.38 38.07
CA GLN A 15 50.64 19.49 37.18
C GLN A 15 50.13 18.03 37.04
N ILE A 16 49.48 17.67 35.93
CA ILE A 16 50.00 17.24 34.59
C ILE A 16 50.87 15.96 34.65
N SER A 17 50.37 14.86 34.07
CA SER A 17 51.10 14.09 33.05
C SER A 17 50.16 13.19 32.22
N ASN A 18 50.37 13.25 30.90
CA ASN A 18 49.83 12.37 29.87
C ASN A 18 50.50 10.99 29.95
N THR A 19 49.77 9.91 29.65
CA THR A 19 50.25 8.87 28.73
C THR A 19 49.08 8.05 28.17
N CYS A 20 49.12 7.88 26.85
CA CYS A 20 48.30 7.02 26.02
C CYS A 20 48.92 5.62 25.96
N SER A 21 48.13 4.54 26.07
CA SER A 21 48.49 3.24 25.50
C SER A 21 47.25 2.40 25.20
N CYS A 22 46.99 2.19 23.91
CA CYS A 22 46.22 1.06 23.40
C CYS A 22 46.88 -0.25 23.85
N HIS A 23 46.15 -1.23 24.38
CA HIS A 23 46.51 -2.65 24.26
C HIS A 23 45.27 -3.56 24.19
N LYS A 24 45.37 -4.43 23.19
CA LYS A 24 44.57 -5.61 22.79
C LYS A 24 43.94 -6.39 23.94
N HIS A 25 42.70 -6.87 23.73
CA HIS A 25 42.20 -8.08 24.36
C HIS A 25 41.67 -9.02 23.28
N ASP A 26 42.40 -10.09 23.04
CA ASP A 26 42.00 -11.22 22.22
C ASP A 26 42.40 -12.50 22.98
N GLN A 27 41.42 -13.42 23.03
CA GLN A 27 41.52 -14.87 23.29
C GLN A 27 41.92 -15.41 24.68
N MET A 28 41.01 -16.20 25.26
CA MET A 28 41.36 -17.50 25.85
C MET A 28 40.17 -18.48 25.78
N TRP A 29 40.24 -19.39 24.82
CA TRP A 29 39.56 -20.69 24.79
C TRP A 29 40.51 -21.73 25.41
N SER A 30 40.03 -22.57 26.33
CA SER A 30 40.22 -24.04 26.29
C SER A 30 39.82 -24.76 27.59
N GLN A 31 39.03 -25.82 27.38
CA GLN A 31 39.11 -27.17 27.95
C GLN A 31 38.94 -27.43 29.46
N ARG A 32 37.95 -28.28 29.77
CA ARG A 32 38.01 -29.46 30.68
C ARG A 32 36.74 -30.32 30.42
N THR A 33 36.82 -31.36 29.59
CA THR A 33 37.12 -32.79 29.86
C THR A 33 35.95 -33.63 30.38
N ARG A 34 35.64 -34.66 29.59
CA ARG A 34 34.74 -35.80 29.78
C ARG A 34 35.10 -36.65 31.01
N GLN A 35 34.10 -37.28 31.64
CA GLN A 35 34.20 -38.60 32.27
C GLN A 35 32.88 -39.36 32.10
N SER A 36 32.97 -40.68 32.06
CA SER A 36 32.04 -41.63 31.42
C SER A 36 31.58 -42.76 32.36
N SER A 37 30.35 -43.25 32.12
CA SER A 37 29.83 -44.63 32.32
C SER A 37 29.39 -45.08 33.74
N PRO A 38 28.67 -46.23 33.91
CA PRO A 38 27.44 -46.73 33.24
C PRO A 38 26.43 -47.42 34.22
N CYS A 39 25.22 -47.80 33.74
CA CYS A 39 24.30 -48.89 34.21
C CYS A 39 22.85 -48.52 33.78
N SER A 40 21.88 -49.39 33.51
CA SER A 40 21.75 -50.84 33.27
C SER A 40 20.26 -51.06 32.85
N GLU A 41 19.96 -52.26 32.37
CA GLU A 41 18.78 -52.76 31.66
C GLU A 41 17.38 -52.64 32.34
N ALA A 42 16.37 -53.00 31.50
CA ALA A 42 14.95 -53.37 31.75
C ALA A 42 13.93 -52.29 31.32
N SER A 43 12.86 -52.54 30.55
CA SER A 43 12.28 -53.78 30.01
C SER A 43 11.28 -53.46 28.88
N SER A 44 11.10 -54.44 28.01
CA SER A 44 10.05 -54.71 27.01
C SER A 44 8.62 -54.20 27.29
N ASP A 45 7.90 -53.74 26.25
CA ASP A 45 6.88 -54.59 25.58
C ASP A 45 6.09 -53.90 24.45
N SER A 46 5.96 -54.64 23.32
CA SER A 46 4.91 -54.63 22.27
C SER A 46 4.63 -53.32 21.51
N TRP A 47 4.65 -53.25 20.17
CA TRP A 47 3.90 -54.06 19.22
C TRP A 47 4.61 -54.28 17.88
N THR A 48 4.18 -55.36 17.26
CA THR A 48 4.66 -56.10 16.09
C THR A 48 4.65 -55.38 14.74
N THR A 49 5.59 -55.82 13.90
CA THR A 49 5.88 -55.55 12.48
C THR A 49 4.78 -55.96 11.48
N ILE A 50 4.55 -55.10 10.48
CA ILE A 50 4.23 -55.40 9.06
C ILE A 50 4.72 -54.16 8.28
N GLY A 51 5.46 -54.16 7.17
CA GLY A 51 5.99 -55.15 6.24
C GLY A 51 6.76 -54.34 5.17
N SER A 52 7.77 -54.96 4.57
CA SER A 52 8.62 -54.39 3.51
C SER A 52 7.82 -53.99 2.27
N ALA A 53 8.03 -52.77 1.76
CA ALA A 53 7.72 -52.43 0.37
C ALA A 53 8.83 -51.54 -0.21
N THR A 54 9.49 -52.09 -1.22
CA THR A 54 10.53 -51.50 -2.07
C THR A 54 10.05 -50.22 -2.75
N ARG A 55 10.82 -49.12 -2.63
CA ARG A 55 10.62 -47.89 -3.41
C ARG A 55 10.89 -48.16 -4.91
N PRO A 56 10.01 -47.79 -5.85
CA PRO A 56 10.32 -47.83 -7.26
C PRO A 56 11.30 -46.69 -7.61
N GLN A 57 12.43 -47.04 -8.22
CA GLN A 57 13.28 -46.10 -8.95
C GLN A 57 12.52 -45.68 -10.22
N LEU A 58 12.25 -44.38 -10.36
CA LEU A 58 11.76 -43.80 -11.61
C LEU A 58 12.98 -43.54 -12.52
N SER A 59 13.07 -44.32 -13.60
CA SER A 59 13.99 -44.10 -14.71
C SER A 59 13.56 -42.88 -15.53
N HIS A 60 14.49 -41.97 -15.78
CA HIS A 60 14.30 -40.87 -16.73
C HIS A 60 14.25 -41.41 -18.17
N PRO A 61 13.30 -40.95 -19.02
CA PRO A 61 13.41 -41.16 -20.46
C PRO A 61 14.48 -40.23 -21.07
N PRO A 62 15.09 -40.61 -22.20
CA PRO A 62 16.17 -39.84 -22.81
C PRO A 62 15.65 -38.50 -23.34
N SER A 63 16.46 -37.47 -23.13
CA SER A 63 16.25 -36.11 -23.63
C SER A 63 16.46 -36.06 -25.14
N ASP A 64 15.37 -35.99 -25.90
CA ASP A 64 15.43 -35.54 -27.29
C ASP A 64 15.62 -34.02 -27.31
N GLU A 65 16.86 -33.61 -27.60
CA GLU A 65 17.17 -32.28 -28.11
C GLU A 65 16.55 -32.11 -29.50
N SER A 66 15.43 -31.40 -29.58
CA SER A 66 15.00 -30.75 -30.81
C SER A 66 14.37 -29.40 -30.48
N GLY A 67 15.02 -28.33 -30.96
CA GLY A 67 14.58 -26.96 -30.75
C GLY A 67 13.22 -26.68 -31.38
N SER A 68 12.25 -26.36 -30.54
CA SER A 68 11.10 -25.54 -30.93
C SER A 68 10.71 -24.67 -29.73
N ALA A 69 10.74 -23.35 -29.89
CA ALA A 69 10.17 -22.41 -28.94
C ALA A 69 8.65 -22.61 -28.88
N LYS A 70 8.19 -23.52 -28.02
CA LYS A 70 6.78 -23.77 -27.73
C LYS A 70 6.51 -23.39 -26.27
N GLY A 71 5.78 -22.29 -26.07
CA GLY A 71 5.07 -22.02 -24.81
C GLY A 71 5.58 -20.87 -23.93
N SER A 72 6.51 -20.01 -24.36
CA SER A 72 7.02 -18.90 -23.53
C SER A 72 6.19 -17.62 -23.57
N GLU A 73 5.20 -17.52 -24.49
CA GLU A 73 4.39 -16.32 -24.68
C GLU A 73 2.90 -16.64 -24.88
N VAL A 74 2.06 -15.67 -24.53
CA VAL A 74 0.60 -15.67 -24.76
C VAL A 74 0.21 -14.37 -25.47
N CYS A 75 -0.81 -14.44 -26.32
CA CYS A 75 -1.37 -13.27 -27.01
C CYS A 75 -2.80 -13.00 -26.51
N ILE A 76 -3.09 -11.75 -26.19
CA ILE A 76 -4.46 -11.26 -25.99
C ILE A 76 -4.86 -10.49 -27.24
N SER A 77 -6.03 -10.79 -27.81
CA SER A 77 -6.67 -10.00 -28.87
C SER A 77 -7.85 -9.25 -28.29
N ALA A 78 -7.96 -7.95 -28.57
CA ALA A 78 -8.98 -7.08 -28.02
C ALA A 78 -9.70 -6.28 -29.12
N ASP A 79 -11.03 -6.22 -29.09
CA ASP A 79 -11.79 -5.34 -30.02
C ASP A 79 -11.49 -3.86 -29.74
N CYS A 80 -11.32 -3.52 -28.46
CA CYS A 80 -10.91 -2.21 -27.97
C CYS A 80 -9.82 -2.37 -26.89
N LEU A 81 -8.72 -1.64 -27.01
CA LEU A 81 -7.66 -1.57 -26.01
C LEU A 81 -7.53 -0.13 -25.53
N ILE A 82 -7.71 0.09 -24.23
CA ILE A 82 -7.45 1.37 -23.57
C ILE A 82 -6.06 1.28 -22.96
N PRO A 83 -5.05 2.04 -23.43
CA PRO A 83 -3.66 1.83 -23.00
C PRO A 83 -3.34 2.32 -21.59
N GLY A 84 -4.26 3.05 -20.95
CA GLY A 84 -4.09 3.72 -19.65
C GLY A 84 -3.87 5.23 -19.82
N ARG A 85 -3.04 5.64 -20.78
CA ARG A 85 -2.82 7.03 -21.20
C ARG A 85 -2.80 7.12 -22.73
N GLY A 86 -3.51 8.09 -23.29
CA GLY A 86 -3.68 8.25 -24.73
C GLY A 86 -4.91 7.54 -25.30
N ASP A 87 -5.03 7.55 -26.62
CA ASP A 87 -6.25 7.13 -27.30
C ASP A 87 -6.42 5.59 -27.32
N PRO A 88 -7.67 5.09 -27.22
CA PRO A 88 -7.96 3.67 -27.40
C PRO A 88 -7.61 3.14 -28.79
N ILE A 89 -7.11 1.91 -28.86
CA ILE A 89 -6.75 1.22 -30.10
C ILE A 89 -7.83 0.18 -30.44
N ARG A 90 -8.36 0.22 -31.66
CA ARG A 90 -9.33 -0.77 -32.17
C ARG A 90 -8.62 -2.00 -32.74
N ASN A 91 -9.23 -3.18 -32.59
CA ASN A 91 -8.71 -4.45 -33.11
C ASN A 91 -7.24 -4.63 -32.76
N ALA A 92 -6.93 -4.54 -31.47
CA ALA A 92 -5.56 -4.55 -30.95
C ALA A 92 -5.15 -5.95 -30.49
N ALA A 93 -3.84 -6.14 -30.33
CA ALA A 93 -3.25 -7.31 -29.70
C ALA A 93 -2.16 -6.90 -28.70
N VAL A 94 -2.01 -7.74 -27.67
CA VAL A 94 -0.96 -7.64 -26.66
C VAL A 94 -0.25 -8.97 -26.57
N GLY A 95 1.08 -8.95 -26.70
CA GLY A 95 1.95 -10.10 -26.41
C GLY A 95 2.44 -10.06 -24.97
N ILE A 96 2.50 -11.21 -24.32
CA ILE A 96 2.93 -11.36 -22.93
C ILE A 96 3.93 -12.50 -22.82
N SER A 97 5.07 -12.24 -22.19
CA SER A 97 6.04 -13.27 -21.79
C SER A 97 5.55 -13.96 -20.51
N LEU A 98 5.35 -15.28 -20.55
CA LEU A 98 4.99 -16.08 -19.38
C LEU A 98 6.15 -16.28 -18.40
N GLU A 99 7.38 -16.10 -18.85
CA GLU A 99 8.58 -16.22 -18.02
C GLU A 99 8.80 -14.96 -17.17
N THR A 100 8.70 -13.80 -17.80
CA THR A 100 8.98 -12.50 -17.13
C THR A 100 7.72 -11.81 -16.62
N GLY A 101 6.54 -12.21 -17.10
CA GLY A 101 5.28 -11.52 -16.81
C GLY A 101 5.15 -10.16 -17.49
N SER A 102 6.04 -9.83 -18.43
CA SER A 102 6.10 -8.53 -19.10
C SER A 102 5.40 -8.52 -20.45
N ILE A 103 4.96 -7.34 -20.87
CA ILE A 103 4.35 -7.07 -22.17
C ILE A 103 5.45 -7.04 -23.23
N THR A 104 5.33 -7.86 -24.27
CA THR A 104 6.32 -7.97 -25.36
C THR A 104 5.87 -7.30 -26.66
N PHE A 105 4.57 -7.09 -26.83
CA PHE A 105 3.99 -6.40 -27.99
C PHE A 105 2.71 -5.67 -27.60
N VAL A 106 2.47 -4.50 -28.19
CA VAL A 106 1.20 -3.77 -28.13
C VAL A 106 0.99 -3.10 -29.48
N GLY A 107 -0.17 -3.31 -30.11
CA GLY A 107 -0.50 -2.63 -31.36
C GLY A 107 -1.71 -3.22 -32.07
N PRO A 108 -2.04 -2.74 -33.29
CA PRO A 108 -3.08 -3.32 -34.12
C PRO A 108 -2.81 -4.79 -34.43
N GLN A 109 -3.85 -5.63 -34.46
CA GLN A 109 -3.74 -7.06 -34.81
C GLN A 109 -3.12 -7.29 -36.19
N ALA A 110 -3.35 -6.38 -37.13
CA ALA A 110 -2.74 -6.44 -38.47
C ALA A 110 -1.20 -6.31 -38.45
N GLN A 111 -0.63 -5.83 -37.36
CA GLN A 111 0.82 -5.67 -37.15
C GLN A 111 1.38 -6.72 -36.20
N LEU A 112 0.63 -7.78 -35.89
CA LEU A 112 1.07 -8.81 -34.97
C LEU A 112 2.35 -9.49 -35.50
N PRO A 113 3.44 -9.53 -34.72
CA PRO A 113 4.65 -10.23 -35.13
C PRO A 113 4.41 -11.71 -35.39
N GLN A 114 5.08 -12.27 -36.40
CA GLN A 114 4.96 -13.69 -36.76
C GLN A 114 5.27 -14.62 -35.57
N ALA A 115 6.17 -14.23 -34.68
CA ALA A 115 6.50 -14.98 -33.46
C ALA A 115 5.29 -15.19 -32.53
N LEU A 116 4.34 -14.25 -32.50
CA LEU A 116 3.11 -14.32 -31.70
C LEU A 116 1.92 -14.91 -32.49
N ALA A 117 2.08 -15.19 -33.79
CA ALA A 117 1.01 -15.72 -34.63
C ALA A 117 0.55 -17.12 -34.16
N SER A 118 1.47 -17.94 -33.67
CA SER A 118 1.19 -19.29 -33.16
C SER A 118 1.05 -19.36 -31.63
N ALA A 119 1.15 -18.24 -30.91
CA ALA A 119 1.01 -18.22 -29.46
C ALA A 119 -0.45 -18.53 -29.03
N PRO A 120 -0.67 -19.19 -27.88
CA PRO A 120 -2.00 -19.35 -27.31
C PRO A 120 -2.70 -17.99 -27.20
N ARG A 121 -3.99 -17.96 -27.54
CA ARG A 121 -4.74 -16.71 -27.71
C ARG A 121 -5.96 -16.64 -26.81
N VAL A 122 -6.13 -15.49 -26.16
CA VAL A 122 -7.35 -15.11 -25.45
C VAL A 122 -7.97 -13.92 -26.19
N SER A 123 -9.22 -14.04 -26.59
CA SER A 123 -9.96 -12.94 -27.22
C SER A 123 -10.88 -12.27 -26.21
N VAL A 124 -10.84 -10.95 -26.13
CA VAL A 124 -11.63 -10.14 -25.20
C VAL A 124 -12.24 -8.94 -25.93
N ARG A 125 -13.31 -8.37 -25.36
CA ARG A 125 -13.99 -7.22 -25.96
C ARG A 125 -13.28 -5.91 -25.67
N CYS A 126 -13.05 -5.61 -24.39
CA CYS A 126 -12.32 -4.43 -23.97
C CYS A 126 -11.17 -4.80 -23.03
N LEU A 127 -9.95 -4.38 -23.34
CA LEU A 127 -8.74 -4.61 -22.54
C LEU A 127 -8.19 -3.27 -22.02
N MET A 128 -7.76 -3.23 -20.76
CA MET A 128 -7.11 -2.06 -20.16
C MET A 128 -6.09 -2.47 -19.09
N PRO A 129 -5.20 -1.58 -18.62
CA PRO A 129 -4.36 -1.88 -17.46
C PRO A 129 -5.24 -2.23 -16.25
N GLY A 130 -4.73 -3.09 -15.39
CA GLY A 130 -5.33 -3.32 -14.09
C GLY A 130 -5.39 -2.02 -13.28
N LEU A 131 -6.48 -1.86 -12.56
CA LEU A 131 -6.72 -0.65 -11.78
C LEU A 131 -5.84 -0.61 -10.54
N TRP A 132 -5.63 0.60 -10.05
CA TRP A 132 -4.94 0.91 -8.82
C TRP A 132 -5.88 1.53 -7.79
N ASP A 133 -5.63 1.22 -6.53
CA ASP A 133 -6.19 1.97 -5.39
C ASP A 133 -5.05 2.57 -4.56
N CYS A 134 -4.94 3.90 -4.59
CA CYS A 134 -3.87 4.64 -3.92
C CYS A 134 -4.13 4.95 -2.44
N HIS A 135 -5.26 4.53 -1.89
CA HIS A 135 -5.60 4.79 -0.49
C HIS A 135 -6.49 3.66 0.02
N THR A 136 -5.88 2.65 0.61
CA THR A 136 -6.59 1.54 1.24
C THR A 136 -5.89 1.16 2.53
N HIS A 137 -6.59 0.43 3.38
CA HIS A 137 -6.09 -0.05 4.66
C HIS A 137 -6.42 -1.53 4.85
N PHE A 138 -5.42 -2.39 4.73
CA PHE A 138 -5.58 -3.81 5.04
C PHE A 138 -5.32 -4.04 6.53
N THR A 139 -6.19 -3.53 7.39
CA THR A 139 -5.99 -3.60 8.85
C THR A 139 -6.28 -5.00 9.42
N GLY A 140 -7.22 -5.72 8.81
CA GLY A 140 -7.71 -7.01 9.32
C GLY A 140 -8.78 -6.89 10.42
N ALA A 141 -9.16 -5.67 10.83
CA ALA A 141 -10.28 -5.48 11.75
C ALA A 141 -11.62 -5.62 11.02
N LEU A 142 -12.62 -6.16 11.71
CA LEU A 142 -13.97 -6.33 11.13
C LEU A 142 -14.61 -4.98 10.84
N ASN A 143 -14.52 -4.07 11.80
CA ASN A 143 -14.99 -2.68 11.71
C ASN A 143 -13.81 -1.72 11.84
N VAL A 144 -14.01 -0.47 11.41
CA VAL A 144 -13.02 0.60 11.59
C VAL A 144 -13.15 1.14 13.01
N ASP A 145 -12.37 0.56 13.93
CA ASP A 145 -12.28 0.98 15.32
C ASP A 145 -10.82 1.03 15.79
N PHE A 146 -10.42 2.18 16.35
CA PHE A 146 -9.03 2.45 16.70
C PHE A 146 -8.52 1.59 17.87
N PRO A 147 -9.30 1.40 18.96
CA PRO A 147 -9.01 0.40 19.97
C PRO A 147 -8.80 -1.01 19.42
N ASP A 148 -9.66 -1.48 18.50
CA ASP A 148 -9.53 -2.81 17.90
C ASP A 148 -8.19 -3.00 17.18
N PHE A 149 -7.65 -1.96 16.53
CA PHE A 149 -6.32 -2.01 15.89
C PHE A 149 -5.16 -2.24 16.88
N ILE A 150 -5.36 -1.92 18.16
CA ILE A 150 -4.36 -2.11 19.23
C ILE A 150 -4.57 -3.43 19.96
N GLN A 151 -5.83 -3.76 20.24
CA GLN A 151 -6.20 -4.87 21.11
C GLN A 151 -6.29 -6.21 20.36
N THR A 152 -6.55 -6.19 19.06
CA THR A 152 -6.61 -7.41 18.24
C THR A 152 -5.20 -7.94 17.99
N HIS A 153 -5.02 -9.26 18.08
CA HIS A 153 -3.72 -9.88 17.82
C HIS A 153 -3.35 -9.80 16.33
N PRO A 154 -2.12 -9.38 15.96
CA PRO A 154 -1.71 -9.24 14.56
C PRO A 154 -1.84 -10.50 13.70
N ALA A 155 -1.71 -11.69 14.28
CA ALA A 155 -1.95 -12.94 13.54
C ALA A 155 -3.41 -13.09 13.06
N ALA A 156 -4.39 -12.67 13.88
CA ALA A 156 -5.80 -12.71 13.50
C ALA A 156 -6.09 -11.68 12.39
N MET A 157 -5.55 -10.46 12.55
CA MET A 157 -5.60 -9.42 11.52
C MET A 157 -4.96 -9.88 10.21
N GLY A 158 -3.77 -10.49 10.27
CA GLY A 158 -3.06 -11.06 9.12
C GLY A 158 -3.89 -12.11 8.38
N ALA A 159 -4.59 -13.00 9.10
CA ALA A 159 -5.49 -13.97 8.49
C ALA A 159 -6.67 -13.29 7.78
N ALA A 160 -7.30 -12.28 8.41
CA ALA A 160 -8.44 -11.57 7.84
C ALA A 160 -8.08 -10.79 6.56
N ILE A 161 -6.90 -10.17 6.52
CA ILE A 161 -6.40 -9.40 5.37
C ILE A 161 -6.40 -10.21 4.07
N THR A 162 -6.10 -11.51 4.15
CA THR A 162 -5.98 -12.38 2.96
C THR A 162 -7.25 -12.39 2.11
N ARG A 163 -8.43 -12.36 2.75
CA ARG A 163 -9.71 -12.30 2.04
C ARG A 163 -9.88 -10.96 1.31
N GLY A 164 -9.54 -9.86 1.98
CA GLY A 164 -9.61 -8.52 1.40
C GLY A 164 -8.70 -8.36 0.19
N LEU A 165 -7.48 -8.89 0.27
CA LEU A 165 -6.52 -8.91 -0.85
C LEU A 165 -7.08 -9.68 -2.06
N HIS A 166 -7.64 -10.86 -1.83
CA HIS A 166 -8.28 -11.64 -2.88
C HIS A 166 -9.45 -10.90 -3.52
N GLN A 167 -10.37 -10.35 -2.71
CA GLN A 167 -11.53 -9.60 -3.22
C GLN A 167 -11.14 -8.36 -4.02
N THR A 168 -10.12 -7.64 -3.57
CA THR A 168 -9.56 -6.48 -4.27
C THR A 168 -9.01 -6.86 -5.64
N LEU A 169 -8.25 -7.96 -5.73
CA LEU A 169 -7.74 -8.47 -7.01
C LEU A 169 -8.86 -8.92 -7.96
N MET A 170 -9.86 -9.64 -7.43
CA MET A 170 -10.99 -10.11 -8.23
C MET A 170 -11.90 -8.98 -8.74
N ALA A 171 -11.85 -7.80 -8.08
CA ALA A 171 -12.49 -6.58 -8.53
C ALA A 171 -11.68 -5.82 -9.61
N GLY A 172 -10.55 -6.38 -10.06
CA GLY A 172 -9.72 -5.78 -11.12
C GLY A 172 -8.68 -4.79 -10.63
N ILE A 173 -8.51 -4.64 -9.31
CA ILE A 173 -7.42 -3.85 -8.73
C ILE A 173 -6.17 -4.73 -8.64
N THR A 174 -5.18 -4.47 -9.50
CA THR A 174 -3.95 -5.28 -9.55
C THR A 174 -2.83 -4.71 -8.69
N SER A 175 -2.96 -3.46 -8.23
CA SER A 175 -1.98 -2.77 -7.39
C SER A 175 -2.65 -1.86 -6.37
N VAL A 176 -2.07 -1.77 -5.18
CA VAL A 176 -2.60 -0.95 -4.08
C VAL A 176 -1.47 -0.19 -3.40
N ARG A 177 -1.72 1.07 -3.06
CA ARG A 177 -0.92 1.83 -2.08
C ARG A 177 -1.67 1.78 -0.76
N ASP A 178 -1.22 0.87 0.11
CA ASP A 178 -1.75 0.75 1.46
C ASP A 178 -1.14 1.86 2.33
N VAL A 179 -1.97 2.69 2.95
CA VAL A 179 -1.51 3.92 3.62
C VAL A 179 -1.67 3.86 5.13
N GLY A 180 -1.63 2.68 5.73
CA GLY A 180 -1.66 2.51 7.19
C GLY A 180 -2.27 1.19 7.58
N SER A 181 -1.47 0.11 7.65
CA SER A 181 -1.92 -1.22 8.07
C SER A 181 -0.77 -2.23 8.28
N TYR A 182 -1.11 -3.54 8.30
CA TYR A 182 -0.16 -4.66 8.26
C TYR A 182 0.10 -5.23 6.85
N ALA A 183 -0.47 -4.64 5.78
CA ALA A 183 -0.22 -5.12 4.42
C ALA A 183 1.26 -5.07 4.02
N THR A 184 2.05 -4.17 4.59
CA THR A 184 3.51 -4.12 4.38
C THR A 184 4.19 -5.44 4.76
N GLU A 185 3.78 -6.06 5.87
CA GLU A 185 4.31 -7.35 6.31
C GLU A 185 3.83 -8.51 5.41
N VAL A 186 2.66 -8.37 4.77
CA VAL A 186 2.06 -9.38 3.88
C VAL A 186 2.61 -9.27 2.44
N ALA A 187 3.07 -8.10 2.02
CA ALA A 187 3.54 -7.83 0.66
C ALA A 187 4.55 -8.87 0.12
N PRO A 188 5.59 -9.30 0.88
CA PRO A 188 6.53 -10.30 0.40
C PRO A 188 5.90 -11.68 0.13
N LEU A 189 4.80 -12.01 0.82
CA LEU A 189 4.06 -13.26 0.59
C LEU A 189 3.27 -13.20 -0.71
N VAL A 190 2.73 -12.02 -1.04
CA VAL A 190 2.02 -11.80 -2.31
C VAL A 190 3.00 -11.78 -3.48
N GLU A 191 4.18 -11.17 -3.32
CA GLU A 191 5.25 -11.19 -4.32
C GLU A 191 5.74 -12.60 -4.63
N LYS A 192 5.82 -13.47 -3.61
CA LYS A 192 6.21 -14.89 -3.77
C LYS A 192 5.09 -15.80 -4.24
N GLY A 193 3.87 -15.28 -4.43
CA GLY A 193 2.70 -16.07 -4.82
C GLY A 193 2.15 -16.99 -3.72
N ILE A 194 2.56 -16.79 -2.45
CA ILE A 194 2.02 -17.55 -1.30
C ILE A 194 0.61 -17.09 -0.97
N ILE A 195 0.30 -15.81 -1.17
CA ILE A 195 -1.03 -15.21 -1.01
C ILE A 195 -1.43 -14.57 -2.33
N LEU A 196 -2.65 -14.83 -2.80
CA LEU A 196 -3.20 -14.17 -3.97
C LEU A 196 -3.78 -12.80 -3.58
N GLY A 197 -3.32 -11.74 -4.25
CA GLY A 197 -3.75 -10.36 -4.01
C GLY A 197 -3.15 -9.38 -5.01
N PRO A 198 -3.42 -8.06 -4.93
CA PRO A 198 -2.73 -7.03 -5.71
C PRO A 198 -1.25 -6.89 -5.32
N SER A 199 -0.43 -6.23 -6.14
CA SER A 199 0.89 -5.76 -5.69
C SER A 199 0.72 -4.67 -4.63
N ILE A 200 1.45 -4.78 -3.52
CA ILE A 200 1.27 -3.91 -2.35
C ILE A 200 2.44 -2.93 -2.24
N PHE A 201 2.12 -1.63 -2.24
CA PHE A 201 3.06 -0.54 -2.02
C PHE A 201 2.74 0.15 -0.69
N GLY A 202 3.00 -0.54 0.41
CA GLY A 202 2.55 -0.15 1.75
C GLY A 202 3.36 0.98 2.40
N ALA A 203 2.70 1.75 3.26
CA ALA A 203 3.30 2.78 4.11
C ALA A 203 3.79 2.24 5.46
N GLY A 204 3.41 1.01 5.82
CA GLY A 204 3.51 0.54 7.20
C GLY A 204 2.42 1.23 8.03
N GLY A 205 2.80 1.85 9.14
CA GLY A 205 1.87 2.59 9.98
C GLY A 205 1.63 4.02 9.49
N ALA A 206 0.39 4.51 9.63
CA ALA A 206 0.11 5.93 9.45
C ALA A 206 0.62 6.73 10.67
N ILE A 207 1.39 7.79 10.43
CA ILE A 207 2.05 8.58 11.48
C ILE A 207 1.18 9.78 11.85
N GLY A 208 0.78 9.87 13.11
CA GLY A 208 -0.04 10.97 13.65
C GLY A 208 0.46 11.48 14.99
N ILE A 209 -0.01 12.66 15.38
CA ILE A 209 0.29 13.25 16.69
C ILE A 209 -0.54 12.59 17.78
N THR A 210 -0.10 12.77 19.02
CA THR A 210 -0.92 12.44 20.19
C THR A 210 -2.15 13.34 20.28
N GLY A 211 -3.29 12.74 20.61
CA GLY A 211 -4.60 13.39 20.54
C GLY A 211 -5.12 13.64 19.12
N GLY A 212 -4.43 13.14 18.09
CA GLY A 212 -4.80 13.30 16.68
C GLY A 212 -5.61 12.12 16.11
N SER A 213 -5.76 12.08 14.78
CA SER A 213 -6.66 11.10 14.15
C SER A 213 -6.09 9.69 14.05
N CYS A 214 -4.82 9.50 14.46
CA CYS A 214 -4.21 8.19 14.62
C CYS A 214 -4.31 7.67 16.07
N ASP A 215 -4.78 8.48 17.01
CA ASP A 215 -4.76 8.15 18.43
C ASP A 215 -6.09 7.51 18.88
N ALA A 216 -5.99 6.39 19.59
CA ALA A 216 -7.13 5.71 20.19
C ALA A 216 -7.47 6.36 21.55
N CYS A 217 -7.93 7.61 21.52
CA CYS A 217 -8.11 8.45 22.73
C CYS A 217 -9.14 7.93 23.74
N THR A 218 -9.85 6.85 23.45
CA THR A 218 -10.74 6.14 24.40
C THR A 218 -9.99 5.14 25.28
N LEU A 219 -8.72 4.86 24.99
CA LEU A 219 -7.82 4.03 25.80
C LEU A 219 -6.84 4.89 26.61
N PRO A 220 -6.26 4.38 27.71
CA PRO A 220 -5.21 5.06 28.44
C PRO A 220 -4.00 5.38 27.55
N SER A 221 -3.49 6.61 27.62
CA SER A 221 -2.44 7.11 26.74
C SER A 221 -1.14 6.29 26.85
N ASP A 222 -0.73 5.90 28.05
CA ASP A 222 0.44 5.05 28.27
C ASP A 222 0.32 3.70 27.57
N PHE A 223 -0.87 3.11 27.59
CA PHE A 223 -1.16 1.88 26.86
C PHE A 223 -1.06 2.07 25.35
N VAL A 224 -1.65 3.13 24.79
CA VAL A 224 -1.57 3.44 23.35
C VAL A 224 -0.11 3.68 22.93
N TYR A 225 0.62 4.54 23.63
CA TYR A 225 2.03 4.82 23.33
C TYR A 225 2.93 3.59 23.46
N SER A 226 2.64 2.67 24.39
CA SER A 226 3.41 1.42 24.48
C SER A 226 3.32 0.57 23.20
N ARG A 227 2.23 0.71 22.44
CA ARG A 227 1.91 -0.08 21.24
C ARG A 227 2.19 0.64 19.94
N GLN A 228 1.95 1.95 19.90
CA GLN A 228 2.03 2.77 18.69
C GLN A 228 3.17 3.81 18.74
N GLY A 229 3.77 4.06 19.90
CA GLY A 229 4.85 5.02 20.04
C GLY A 229 6.15 4.55 19.41
N THR A 230 7.04 5.49 19.08
CA THR A 230 8.33 5.20 18.43
C THR A 230 9.37 4.58 19.37
N SER A 231 9.12 4.57 20.68
CA SER A 231 9.97 3.99 21.72
C SER A 231 9.14 3.23 22.76
N GLY A 232 8.69 2.02 22.41
CA GLY A 232 7.97 1.11 23.30
C GLY A 232 8.78 -0.14 23.65
N ASN A 233 8.50 -0.73 24.82
CA ASN A 233 9.07 -2.01 25.27
C ASN A 233 8.12 -3.18 24.95
N THR A 234 7.74 -3.32 23.68
CA THR A 234 6.86 -4.39 23.20
C THR A 234 7.60 -5.33 22.26
N ALA A 235 7.16 -6.58 22.21
CA ALA A 235 7.55 -7.47 21.12
C ALA A 235 7.08 -6.80 19.82
N TRP A 236 8.02 -6.46 18.93
CA TRP A 236 7.80 -5.74 17.67
C TRP A 236 7.58 -4.22 17.76
N SER A 237 8.33 -3.53 18.64
CA SER A 237 8.37 -2.06 18.70
C SER A 237 8.52 -1.41 17.30
N GLY A 238 7.66 -0.42 17.01
CA GLY A 238 7.58 0.26 15.71
C GLY A 238 6.78 -0.46 14.62
N VAL A 239 6.10 -1.57 14.93
CA VAL A 239 5.27 -2.35 13.99
C VAL A 239 3.79 -2.32 14.40
N SER A 240 3.03 -1.40 13.80
CA SER A 240 1.59 -1.20 14.04
C SER A 240 0.91 -0.58 12.80
N CYS A 241 -0.44 -0.62 12.76
CA CYS A 241 -1.22 0.08 11.73
C CYS A 241 -1.13 1.61 11.84
N LEU A 242 -0.95 2.11 13.07
CA LEU A 242 -0.94 3.53 13.43
C LEU A 242 0.26 3.79 14.34
N VAL A 243 0.90 4.94 14.17
CA VAL A 243 2.11 5.34 14.88
C VAL A 243 1.92 6.72 15.48
N LEU A 244 2.23 6.87 16.76
CA LEU A 244 2.29 8.15 17.45
C LEU A 244 3.72 8.64 17.51
N ALA A 245 3.94 9.89 17.08
CA ALA A 245 5.24 10.53 17.10
C ALA A 245 5.08 12.03 17.32
N ASP A 246 5.71 12.55 18.37
CA ASP A 246 5.65 13.96 18.75
C ASP A 246 7.07 14.55 18.83
N GLY A 247 7.26 15.70 18.21
CA GLY A 247 8.57 16.33 18.08
C GLY A 247 9.40 15.75 16.92
N VAL A 248 10.40 16.55 16.51
CA VAL A 248 11.22 16.28 15.32
C VAL A 248 11.93 14.92 15.38
N ASP A 249 12.50 14.57 16.54
CA ASP A 249 13.30 13.35 16.67
C ASP A 249 12.45 12.07 16.60
N GLU A 250 11.27 12.07 17.22
CA GLU A 250 10.33 10.96 17.11
C GLU A 250 9.79 10.85 15.69
N CYS A 251 9.43 11.97 15.07
CA CYS A 251 9.00 12.02 13.68
C CYS A 251 10.03 11.39 12.73
N ARG A 252 11.33 11.71 12.90
CA ARG A 252 12.39 11.06 12.11
C ARG A 252 12.46 9.56 12.37
N ARG A 253 12.35 9.15 13.64
CA ARG A 253 12.37 7.73 14.03
C ARG A 253 11.19 6.96 13.45
N ALA A 254 9.98 7.54 13.49
CA ALA A 254 8.76 6.94 12.96
C ALA A 254 8.92 6.60 11.48
N VAL A 255 9.41 7.56 10.67
CA VAL A 255 9.67 7.35 9.24
C VAL A 255 10.70 6.24 9.01
N ARG A 256 11.83 6.27 9.74
CA ARG A 256 12.87 5.24 9.64
C ARG A 256 12.37 3.85 10.01
N GLN A 257 11.50 3.73 11.01
CA GLN A 257 10.87 2.46 11.38
C GLN A 257 9.96 1.92 10.28
N GLN A 258 9.22 2.78 9.58
CA GLN A 258 8.39 2.33 8.45
C GLN A 258 9.27 1.86 7.29
N ILE A 259 10.33 2.59 6.97
CA ILE A 259 11.32 2.18 5.96
C ILE A 259 11.95 0.83 6.34
N ARG A 260 12.29 0.61 7.62
CA ARG A 260 12.81 -0.67 8.12
C ARG A 260 11.84 -1.84 7.88
N ARG A 261 10.52 -1.59 7.93
CA ARG A 261 9.48 -2.60 7.63
C ARG A 261 9.36 -2.91 6.13
N GLY A 262 10.04 -2.15 5.28
CA GLY A 262 9.94 -2.28 3.82
C GLY A 262 8.93 -1.32 3.19
N ALA A 263 8.51 -0.26 3.90
CA ALA A 263 7.56 0.71 3.36
C ALA A 263 8.06 1.32 2.04
N ARG A 264 7.15 1.39 1.07
CA ARG A 264 7.37 1.94 -0.28
C ARG A 264 6.83 3.37 -0.44
N CYS A 265 6.03 3.83 0.52
CA CYS A 265 5.67 5.24 0.71
C CYS A 265 5.63 5.54 2.21
N ILE A 266 5.37 6.79 2.59
CA ILE A 266 5.17 7.20 3.98
C ILE A 266 3.80 7.89 4.09
N LYS A 267 3.03 7.58 5.13
CA LYS A 267 1.77 8.25 5.43
C LYS A 267 1.91 9.15 6.65
N ILE A 268 1.50 10.40 6.51
CA ILE A 268 1.40 11.39 7.59
C ILE A 268 -0.05 11.84 7.74
N VAL A 269 -0.49 12.06 8.97
CA VAL A 269 -1.80 12.64 9.30
C VAL A 269 -1.61 14.07 9.80
N ALA A 270 -1.96 15.05 8.95
CA ALA A 270 -1.65 16.47 9.16
C ALA A 270 -2.88 17.34 9.47
N THR A 271 -4.06 16.73 9.62
CA THR A 271 -5.28 17.37 10.12
C THR A 271 -6.06 16.39 10.97
N GLY A 272 -7.08 16.90 11.68
CA GLY A 272 -8.07 16.02 12.28
C GLY A 272 -8.88 15.23 11.25
N GLY A 273 -9.63 14.25 11.76
CA GLY A 273 -10.37 13.28 10.97
C GLY A 273 -11.88 13.52 11.01
N VAL A 274 -12.59 12.87 10.09
CA VAL A 274 -14.05 12.92 10.06
C VAL A 274 -14.66 12.03 11.14
N LEU A 275 -14.09 10.84 11.38
CA LEU A 275 -14.63 9.87 12.34
C LEU A 275 -14.13 10.10 13.78
N SER A 276 -13.00 10.78 13.94
CA SER A 276 -12.42 11.10 15.25
C SER A 276 -13.28 12.11 16.02
N THR A 277 -13.30 11.93 17.33
CA THR A 277 -14.15 12.71 18.27
C THR A 277 -13.38 13.79 19.01
N GLN A 278 -12.07 13.63 19.19
CA GLN A 278 -11.23 14.56 19.96
C GLN A 278 -10.59 15.68 19.13
N ASP A 279 -10.48 15.49 17.82
CA ASP A 279 -9.90 16.47 16.90
C ASP A 279 -10.93 17.03 15.91
N ASN A 280 -10.48 17.96 15.07
CA ASN A 280 -11.31 18.62 14.07
C ASN A 280 -10.62 18.60 12.69
N PRO A 281 -11.33 18.20 11.63
CA PRO A 281 -10.78 18.14 10.27
C PRO A 281 -10.30 19.48 9.71
N GLU A 282 -10.79 20.61 10.21
CA GLU A 282 -10.28 21.93 9.84
C GLU A 282 -8.96 22.28 10.52
N TYR A 283 -8.63 21.62 11.63
CA TYR A 283 -7.47 21.94 12.43
C TYR A 283 -6.26 21.17 11.93
N ARG A 284 -5.19 21.92 11.73
CA ARG A 284 -3.88 21.38 11.37
C ARG A 284 -3.30 20.58 12.55
N GLN A 285 -2.67 19.46 12.21
CA GLN A 285 -1.79 18.66 13.07
C GLN A 285 -0.35 18.78 12.55
N TYR A 286 0.63 18.58 13.44
CA TYR A 286 2.06 18.82 13.24
C TYR A 286 2.50 20.27 12.97
N SER A 287 3.65 20.63 13.53
CA SER A 287 4.40 21.86 13.20
C SER A 287 5.10 21.77 11.85
N ASP A 288 5.58 22.90 11.32
CA ASP A 288 6.35 22.92 10.07
C ASP A 288 7.67 22.13 10.21
N ALA A 289 8.27 22.15 11.40
CA ALA A 289 9.52 21.45 11.67
C ALA A 289 9.33 19.93 11.61
N GLU A 290 8.24 19.42 12.19
CA GLU A 290 7.93 17.98 12.19
C GLU A 290 7.58 17.48 10.80
N LEU A 291 6.69 18.19 10.07
CA LEU A 291 6.35 17.83 8.68
C LEU A 291 7.59 17.79 7.79
N ARG A 292 8.44 18.83 7.87
CA ARG A 292 9.68 18.89 7.10
C ARG A 292 10.61 17.72 7.47
N ALA A 293 10.79 17.43 8.75
CA ALA A 293 11.65 16.34 9.19
C ALA A 293 11.20 14.98 8.64
N MET A 294 9.90 14.69 8.68
CA MET A 294 9.37 13.43 8.12
C MET A 294 9.56 13.34 6.60
N ILE A 295 9.28 14.43 5.88
CA ILE A 295 9.40 14.45 4.42
C ILE A 295 10.87 14.39 3.99
N GLU A 296 11.77 15.06 4.70
CA GLU A 296 13.21 14.93 4.49
C GLU A 296 13.68 13.47 4.67
N GLU A 297 13.32 12.80 5.77
CA GLU A 297 13.70 11.40 5.99
C GLU A 297 13.16 10.46 4.91
N ALA A 298 11.92 10.68 4.45
CA ALA A 298 11.35 9.92 3.35
C ALA A 298 12.14 10.14 2.05
N SER A 299 12.51 11.40 1.76
CA SER A 299 13.25 11.78 0.56
C SER A 299 14.68 11.21 0.52
N LEU A 300 15.36 11.09 1.68
CA LEU A 300 16.67 10.45 1.77
C LEU A 300 16.67 9.00 1.30
N GLN A 301 15.49 8.37 1.32
CA GLN A 301 15.27 7.00 0.86
C GLN A 301 14.37 6.96 -0.38
N ASN A 302 14.20 8.07 -1.11
CA ASN A 302 13.37 8.16 -2.33
C ASN A 302 11.93 7.66 -2.13
N ARG A 303 11.36 7.81 -0.93
CA ARG A 303 9.97 7.42 -0.66
C ARG A 303 9.04 8.60 -0.86
N SER A 304 7.93 8.37 -1.55
CA SER A 304 6.87 9.37 -1.66
C SER A 304 6.13 9.51 -0.33
N VAL A 305 5.54 10.69 -0.12
CA VAL A 305 4.81 11.01 1.11
C VAL A 305 3.36 11.33 0.78
N ALA A 306 2.46 10.52 1.32
CA ALA A 306 1.01 10.71 1.31
C ALA A 306 0.59 11.42 2.59
N VAL A 307 -0.19 12.50 2.47
CA VAL A 307 -0.61 13.28 3.63
C VAL A 307 -2.13 13.36 3.72
N HIS A 308 -2.70 12.79 4.78
CA HIS A 308 -4.09 13.05 5.16
C HIS A 308 -4.22 14.53 5.56
N ALA A 309 -5.04 15.26 4.80
CA ALA A 309 -5.34 16.66 5.10
C ALA A 309 -6.73 17.04 4.56
N HIS A 310 -7.65 17.35 5.47
CA HIS A 310 -8.94 17.95 5.14
C HIS A 310 -8.82 19.47 5.08
N GLY A 311 -8.52 20.11 6.22
CA GLY A 311 -8.51 21.56 6.38
C GLY A 311 -7.42 22.27 5.59
N LYS A 312 -7.77 23.42 5.01
CA LYS A 312 -6.90 24.25 4.14
C LYS A 312 -5.52 24.52 4.73
N LYS A 313 -5.42 24.83 6.03
CA LYS A 313 -4.13 25.11 6.71
C LYS A 313 -3.21 23.89 6.70
N GLY A 314 -3.76 22.70 6.92
CA GLY A 314 -2.99 21.44 6.87
C GLY A 314 -2.55 21.12 5.45
N ILE A 315 -3.44 21.30 4.46
CA ILE A 315 -3.10 21.07 3.04
C ILE A 315 -1.95 21.99 2.60
N ILE A 316 -2.06 23.30 2.85
CA ILE A 316 -1.00 24.26 2.47
C ILE A 316 0.33 23.91 3.14
N ALA A 317 0.32 23.54 4.42
CA ALA A 317 1.53 23.14 5.14
C ALA A 317 2.17 21.88 4.53
N ALA A 318 1.36 20.85 4.23
CA ALA A 318 1.81 19.62 3.62
C ALA A 318 2.41 19.85 2.23
N VAL A 319 1.73 20.63 1.37
CA VAL A 319 2.23 20.97 0.03
C VAL A 319 3.54 21.75 0.11
N LYS A 320 3.63 22.75 1.00
CA LYS A 320 4.88 23.53 1.21
C LYS A 320 6.03 22.68 1.73
N ALA A 321 5.74 21.67 2.55
CA ALA A 321 6.75 20.78 3.12
C ALA A 321 7.26 19.72 2.13
N GLY A 322 6.57 19.52 0.99
CA GLY A 322 6.99 18.58 -0.07
C GLY A 322 6.18 17.29 -0.13
N ALA A 323 4.91 17.31 0.29
CA ALA A 323 4.00 16.18 0.09
C ALA A 323 3.89 15.80 -1.39
N HIS A 324 3.85 14.50 -1.70
CA HIS A 324 3.62 14.02 -3.07
C HIS A 324 2.14 13.90 -3.38
N THR A 325 1.36 13.47 -2.38
CA THR A 325 -0.09 13.37 -2.49
C THR A 325 -0.78 13.98 -1.28
N ILE A 326 -1.91 14.65 -1.55
CA ILE A 326 -2.88 15.06 -0.53
C ILE A 326 -4.06 14.10 -0.60
N GLU A 327 -4.40 13.53 0.54
CA GLU A 327 -5.52 12.61 0.68
C GLU A 327 -6.76 13.36 1.18
N HIS A 328 -7.93 13.00 0.66
CA HIS A 328 -9.23 13.62 0.90
C HIS A 328 -9.36 15.05 0.35
N GLY A 329 -8.54 15.99 0.83
CA GLY A 329 -8.48 17.36 0.30
C GLY A 329 -9.80 18.14 0.41
N SER A 330 -10.58 17.92 1.47
CA SER A 330 -11.99 18.36 1.52
C SER A 330 -12.22 19.87 1.52
N TYR A 331 -11.18 20.66 1.80
CA TYR A 331 -11.21 22.12 1.78
C TYR A 331 -10.23 22.71 0.76
N ILE A 332 -9.96 22.00 -0.34
CA ILE A 332 -9.26 22.58 -1.50
C ILE A 332 -10.16 23.64 -2.14
N ASP A 333 -9.64 24.85 -2.24
CA ASP A 333 -10.20 25.95 -3.01
C ASP A 333 -9.26 26.33 -4.16
N GLU A 334 -9.59 27.41 -4.87
CA GLU A 334 -8.83 27.90 -6.03
C GLU A 334 -7.34 28.20 -5.70
N GLU A 335 -7.07 28.72 -4.49
CA GLU A 335 -5.70 29.01 -4.04
C GLU A 335 -4.93 27.72 -3.79
N VAL A 336 -5.53 26.78 -3.04
CA VAL A 336 -4.90 25.49 -2.73
C VAL A 336 -4.68 24.68 -4.01
N ALA A 337 -5.66 24.63 -4.91
CA ALA A 337 -5.53 23.94 -6.18
C ALA A 337 -4.41 24.54 -7.03
N GLY A 338 -4.31 25.88 -7.09
CA GLY A 338 -3.22 26.58 -7.77
C GLY A 338 -1.85 26.20 -7.21
N LEU A 339 -1.72 26.16 -5.88
CA LEU A 339 -0.48 25.76 -5.21
C LEU A 339 -0.13 24.28 -5.47
N MET A 340 -1.13 23.38 -5.48
CA MET A 340 -0.91 21.96 -5.81
C MET A 340 -0.42 21.79 -7.25
N VAL A 341 -0.98 22.53 -8.22
CA VAL A 341 -0.49 22.53 -9.60
C VAL A 341 0.95 23.06 -9.68
N GLU A 342 1.24 24.21 -9.05
CA GLU A 342 2.59 24.80 -9.01
C GLU A 342 3.63 23.80 -8.48
N ARG A 343 3.25 23.02 -7.47
CA ARG A 343 4.14 22.08 -6.78
C ARG A 343 4.07 20.65 -7.31
N GLY A 344 3.23 20.38 -8.30
CA GLY A 344 3.05 19.03 -8.85
C GLY A 344 2.49 18.01 -7.86
N VAL A 345 1.71 18.46 -6.87
CA VAL A 345 1.11 17.59 -5.85
C VAL A 345 -0.18 16.98 -6.37
N THR A 346 -0.30 15.66 -6.24
CA THR A 346 -1.46 14.91 -6.73
C THR A 346 -2.56 14.85 -5.66
N LEU A 347 -3.82 14.97 -6.07
CA LEU A 347 -4.97 14.73 -5.19
C LEU A 347 -5.40 13.26 -5.28
N VAL A 348 -5.58 12.61 -4.14
CA VAL A 348 -6.28 11.34 -3.98
C VAL A 348 -7.53 11.60 -3.17
N ALA A 349 -8.67 11.73 -3.85
CA ALA A 349 -9.86 12.31 -3.25
C ALA A 349 -10.60 11.38 -2.29
N THR A 350 -10.56 10.05 -2.45
CA THR A 350 -11.25 9.09 -1.55
C THR A 350 -12.74 9.38 -1.40
N ARG A 351 -13.43 9.62 -2.51
CA ARG A 351 -14.86 9.95 -2.45
C ARG A 351 -15.69 8.78 -1.92
N HIS A 352 -15.24 7.54 -2.15
CA HIS A 352 -15.91 6.33 -1.69
C HIS A 352 -16.22 6.33 -0.19
N VAL A 353 -15.26 6.63 0.69
CA VAL A 353 -15.50 6.63 2.15
C VAL A 353 -16.52 7.69 2.58
N ILE A 354 -16.58 8.83 1.89
CA ILE A 354 -17.57 9.87 2.15
C ILE A 354 -18.97 9.40 1.77
N GLU A 355 -19.13 8.79 0.59
CA GLU A 355 -20.40 8.25 0.11
C GLU A 355 -20.87 7.05 0.96
N ALA A 356 -19.93 6.20 1.40
CA ALA A 356 -20.21 5.16 2.38
C ALA A 356 -20.69 5.76 3.71
N GLY A 357 -20.05 6.82 4.21
CA GLY A 357 -20.46 7.54 5.41
C GLY A 357 -21.87 8.13 5.30
N LEU A 358 -22.20 8.76 4.17
CA LEU A 358 -23.54 9.29 3.91
C LEU A 358 -24.63 8.20 3.88
N ARG A 359 -24.32 7.00 3.38
CA ARG A 359 -25.26 5.86 3.37
C ARG A 359 -25.49 5.25 4.76
N ASN A 360 -24.61 5.54 5.72
CA ASN A 360 -24.63 4.93 7.07
C ASN A 360 -24.75 5.99 8.19
N LEU A 361 -25.36 7.15 7.92
CA LEU A 361 -25.49 8.23 8.92
C LEU A 361 -26.22 7.79 10.19
N ASP A 362 -27.16 6.85 10.07
CA ASP A 362 -27.93 6.25 11.17
C ASP A 362 -27.09 5.38 12.11
N LYS A 363 -25.94 4.88 11.65
CA LYS A 363 -24.98 4.09 12.44
C LYS A 363 -23.94 4.94 13.13
N LEU A 364 -23.86 6.24 12.82
CA LEU A 364 -22.92 7.18 13.41
C LEU A 364 -23.54 7.88 14.62
N ASN A 365 -22.71 8.26 15.59
CA ASN A 365 -23.18 9.15 16.65
C ASN A 365 -23.58 10.52 16.05
N PRO A 366 -24.54 11.26 16.66
CA PRO A 366 -25.09 12.47 16.04
C PRO A 366 -24.07 13.56 15.70
N PRO A 367 -23.06 13.86 16.56
CA PRO A 367 -21.97 14.78 16.20
C PRO A 367 -21.19 14.35 14.96
N THR A 368 -20.79 13.08 14.87
CA THR A 368 -20.05 12.54 13.71
C THR A 368 -20.92 12.53 12.45
N ALA A 369 -22.20 12.17 12.56
CA ALA A 369 -23.14 12.21 11.43
C ALA A 369 -23.29 13.63 10.87
N LYS A 370 -23.44 14.64 11.73
CA LYS A 370 -23.48 16.05 11.32
C LYS A 370 -22.20 16.47 10.61
N LYS A 371 -21.03 16.15 11.19
CA LYS A 371 -19.71 16.42 10.61
C LYS A 371 -19.56 15.77 9.22
N MET A 372 -20.04 14.54 9.05
CA MET A 372 -20.01 13.81 7.76
C MET A 372 -20.82 14.54 6.68
N VAL A 373 -22.05 14.98 7.00
CA VAL A 373 -22.91 15.72 6.05
C VAL A 373 -22.25 17.05 5.62
N GLU A 374 -21.69 17.78 6.59
CA GLU A 374 -21.02 19.05 6.33
C GLU A 374 -19.80 18.87 5.41
N ILE A 375 -18.94 17.88 5.70
CA ILE A 375 -17.76 17.57 4.91
C ILE A 375 -18.12 17.05 3.52
N ALA A 376 -19.17 16.27 3.37
CA ALA A 376 -19.50 15.67 2.09
C ALA A 376 -19.73 16.72 0.99
N GLY A 377 -20.39 17.83 1.34
CA GLY A 377 -20.62 18.94 0.43
C GLY A 377 -19.35 19.71 0.08
N SER A 378 -18.52 20.06 1.08
CA SER A 378 -17.25 20.77 0.84
C SER A 378 -16.29 19.92 0.01
N HIS A 379 -16.17 18.64 0.34
CA HIS A 379 -15.34 17.67 -0.35
C HIS A 379 -15.66 17.55 -1.84
N LEU A 380 -16.95 17.45 -2.21
CA LEU A 380 -17.29 17.33 -3.63
C LEU A 380 -16.91 18.59 -4.41
N ARG A 381 -17.18 19.78 -3.84
CA ARG A 381 -16.78 21.06 -4.45
C ARG A 381 -15.26 21.20 -4.58
N ALA A 382 -14.53 20.75 -3.56
CA ALA A 382 -13.07 20.73 -3.55
C ALA A 382 -12.52 19.83 -4.66
N TYR A 383 -13.07 18.63 -4.80
CA TYR A 383 -12.68 17.70 -5.87
C TYR A 383 -12.97 18.28 -7.26
N GLN A 384 -14.17 18.83 -7.47
CA GLN A 384 -14.53 19.51 -8.72
C GLN A 384 -13.62 20.72 -9.02
N THR A 385 -13.21 21.46 -7.99
CA THR A 385 -12.27 22.59 -8.12
C THR A 385 -10.90 22.10 -8.55
N ALA A 386 -10.37 21.05 -7.91
CA ALA A 386 -9.10 20.44 -8.27
C ALA A 386 -9.09 19.95 -9.74
N VAL A 387 -10.15 19.26 -10.18
CA VAL A 387 -10.32 18.81 -11.56
C VAL A 387 -10.31 19.99 -12.54
N ARG A 388 -11.14 21.03 -12.30
CA ARG A 388 -11.21 22.21 -13.18
C ARG A 388 -9.90 22.98 -13.26
N LYS A 389 -9.12 22.99 -12.18
CA LYS A 389 -7.82 23.69 -12.12
C LYS A 389 -6.66 22.88 -12.69
N GLY A 390 -6.90 21.63 -13.08
CA GLY A 390 -5.87 20.77 -13.65
C GLY A 390 -4.91 20.19 -12.60
N VAL A 391 -5.34 20.08 -11.33
CA VAL A 391 -4.61 19.29 -10.33
C VAL A 391 -4.58 17.85 -10.82
N LYS A 392 -3.40 17.21 -10.78
CA LYS A 392 -3.29 15.80 -11.13
C LYS A 392 -4.09 14.96 -10.14
N ILE A 393 -4.89 14.02 -10.66
CA ILE A 393 -5.74 13.14 -9.85
C ILE A 393 -5.23 11.71 -9.94
N ALA A 394 -5.16 11.04 -8.79
CA ALA A 394 -5.06 9.59 -8.67
C ALA A 394 -6.24 9.07 -7.84
N LEU A 395 -6.61 7.80 -8.01
CA LEU A 395 -7.79 7.24 -7.35
C LEU A 395 -7.40 6.38 -6.15
N GLY A 396 -8.14 6.53 -5.05
CA GLY A 396 -8.07 5.68 -3.88
C GLY A 396 -9.37 5.77 -3.09
N THR A 397 -9.70 4.77 -2.27
CA THR A 397 -11.09 4.60 -1.75
C THR A 397 -11.25 4.86 -0.26
N ASP A 398 -10.17 4.69 0.49
CA ASP A 398 -10.15 4.61 1.96
C ASP A 398 -11.04 3.46 2.50
N ILE A 399 -10.93 2.30 1.83
CA ILE A 399 -11.49 1.03 2.30
C ILE A 399 -10.61 0.46 3.41
N ALA A 400 -11.24 0.05 4.52
CA ALA A 400 -10.54 -0.40 5.73
C ALA A 400 -11.19 -1.57 6.48
N ALA A 401 -12.46 -1.90 6.18
CA ALA A 401 -13.21 -2.91 6.91
C ALA A 401 -13.02 -4.31 6.31
N SER A 402 -12.78 -5.30 7.18
CA SER A 402 -12.67 -6.71 6.78
C SER A 402 -14.02 -7.44 6.81
N ASP A 403 -15.07 -6.86 7.39
CA ASP A 403 -16.43 -7.40 7.26
C ASP A 403 -16.93 -7.22 5.81
N PRO A 404 -17.19 -8.31 5.05
CA PRO A 404 -17.69 -8.25 3.68
C PRO A 404 -19.03 -7.53 3.51
N LYS A 405 -19.78 -7.32 4.59
CA LYS A 405 -21.07 -6.61 4.59
C LYS A 405 -20.91 -5.10 4.72
N SER A 406 -19.72 -4.60 5.08
CA SER A 406 -19.46 -3.17 5.23
C SER A 406 -19.53 -2.43 3.89
N ASP A 407 -19.91 -1.15 3.92
CA ASP A 407 -19.80 -0.27 2.75
C ASP A 407 -18.36 0.13 2.43
N THR A 408 -17.45 -0.02 3.38
CA THR A 408 -16.00 0.15 3.22
C THR A 408 -15.28 -1.19 3.20
N ALA A 409 -15.92 -2.23 2.65
CA ALA A 409 -15.34 -3.55 2.45
C ALA A 409 -14.56 -3.65 1.13
N HIS A 410 -13.51 -4.47 1.14
CA HIS A 410 -12.70 -4.75 -0.05
C HIS A 410 -13.51 -5.38 -1.21
N GLY A 411 -13.12 -5.05 -2.44
CA GLY A 411 -13.82 -5.46 -3.66
C GLY A 411 -14.81 -4.43 -4.20
N LYS A 412 -15.06 -3.35 -3.44
CA LYS A 412 -15.84 -2.17 -3.90
C LYS A 412 -14.96 -1.06 -4.51
N ASN A 413 -13.66 -1.33 -4.66
CA ASN A 413 -12.66 -0.31 -4.97
C ASN A 413 -12.91 0.43 -6.29
N GLY A 414 -13.49 -0.24 -7.29
CA GLY A 414 -13.76 0.34 -8.60
C GLY A 414 -14.83 1.45 -8.60
N ASP A 415 -15.63 1.59 -7.54
CA ASP A 415 -16.64 2.65 -7.40
C ASP A 415 -16.00 4.05 -7.49
N GLU A 416 -14.75 4.19 -7.05
CA GLU A 416 -14.01 5.45 -7.07
C GLU A 416 -13.85 6.02 -8.49
N VAL A 417 -13.77 5.16 -9.51
CA VAL A 417 -13.69 5.59 -10.91
C VAL A 417 -14.96 6.33 -11.34
N GLY A 418 -16.14 5.84 -10.91
CA GLY A 418 -17.42 6.51 -11.15
C GLY A 418 -17.52 7.84 -10.41
N TYR A 419 -17.01 7.93 -9.19
CA TYR A 419 -16.97 9.20 -8.44
C TYR A 419 -16.04 10.24 -9.07
N ALA A 420 -14.92 9.81 -9.67
CA ALA A 420 -14.02 10.70 -10.39
C ALA A 420 -14.70 11.33 -11.63
N VAL A 421 -15.51 10.55 -12.35
CA VAL A 421 -16.34 11.08 -13.45
C VAL A 421 -17.40 12.04 -12.94
N LYS A 422 -18.08 11.71 -11.83
CA LYS A 422 -19.03 12.63 -11.17
C LYS A 422 -18.38 13.94 -10.70
N ALA A 423 -17.09 13.91 -10.37
CA ALA A 423 -16.31 15.09 -10.02
C ALA A 423 -15.86 15.93 -11.25
N GLY A 424 -16.06 15.41 -12.47
CA GLY A 424 -15.84 16.15 -13.72
C GLY A 424 -14.72 15.61 -14.62
N LEU A 425 -14.09 14.48 -14.28
CA LEU A 425 -13.20 13.80 -15.23
C LEU A 425 -14.02 13.15 -16.36
N THR A 426 -13.47 13.12 -17.56
CA THR A 426 -13.99 12.22 -18.60
C THR A 426 -13.73 10.76 -18.21
N PRO A 427 -14.47 9.78 -18.76
CA PRO A 427 -14.21 8.36 -18.51
C PRO A 427 -12.76 7.93 -18.76
N LEU A 428 -12.14 8.45 -19.83
CA LEU A 428 -10.73 8.15 -20.14
C LEU A 428 -9.77 8.75 -19.11
N GLN A 429 -10.00 9.99 -18.67
CA GLN A 429 -9.21 10.61 -17.61
C GLN A 429 -9.39 9.90 -16.26
N ALA A 430 -10.58 9.39 -15.96
CA ALA A 430 -10.81 8.60 -14.75
C ALA A 430 -10.06 7.26 -14.78
N ILE A 431 -9.99 6.61 -15.95
CA ILE A 431 -9.15 5.40 -16.14
C ILE A 431 -7.67 5.75 -15.99
N GLU A 432 -7.19 6.85 -16.57
CA GLU A 432 -5.81 7.30 -16.40
C GLU A 432 -5.49 7.61 -14.92
N ALA A 433 -6.42 8.26 -14.22
CA ALA A 433 -6.35 8.53 -12.79
C ALA A 433 -6.27 7.24 -11.97
N GLY A 434 -7.01 6.19 -12.36
CA GLY A 434 -7.02 4.88 -11.71
C GLY A 434 -5.95 3.90 -12.19
N THR A 435 -5.02 4.32 -13.05
CA THR A 435 -3.96 3.45 -13.59
C THR A 435 -2.58 4.11 -13.46
N ILE A 436 -2.08 4.77 -14.50
CA ILE A 436 -0.72 5.32 -14.51
C ILE A 436 -0.53 6.47 -13.54
N ASN A 437 -1.52 7.37 -13.38
CA ASN A 437 -1.38 8.46 -12.41
C ASN A 437 -1.25 7.94 -10.99
N SER A 438 -1.98 6.87 -10.67
CA SER A 438 -1.88 6.14 -9.40
C SER A 438 -0.49 5.52 -9.19
N ALA A 439 0.07 4.85 -10.20
CA ALA A 439 1.44 4.32 -10.11
C ALA A 439 2.48 5.44 -9.89
N GLU A 440 2.31 6.58 -10.57
CA GLU A 440 3.19 7.75 -10.46
C GLU A 440 3.14 8.42 -9.05
N THR A 441 2.15 8.12 -8.20
CA THR A 441 2.10 8.61 -6.80
C THR A 441 3.26 8.10 -5.92
N LEU A 442 3.96 7.06 -6.37
CA LEU A 442 5.14 6.50 -5.70
C LEU A 442 6.44 7.25 -6.05
N GLY A 443 6.36 8.29 -6.89
CA GLY A 443 7.50 9.12 -7.27
C GLY A 443 8.62 8.29 -7.90
N ALA A 444 9.86 8.46 -7.42
CA ALA A 444 11.02 7.73 -7.93
C ALA A 444 10.96 6.20 -7.76
N CYS A 445 10.07 5.71 -6.89
CA CYS A 445 9.84 4.27 -6.67
C CYS A 445 8.65 3.72 -7.46
N ALA A 446 8.08 4.49 -8.40
CA ALA A 446 7.01 4.03 -9.27
C ALA A 446 7.45 2.78 -10.07
N PRO A 447 6.69 1.69 -10.03
CA PRO A 447 6.96 0.50 -10.85
C PRO A 447 6.59 0.75 -12.31
N LYS A 448 7.07 -0.11 -13.21
CA LYS A 448 6.62 -0.16 -14.61
C LYS A 448 5.26 -0.86 -14.72
N LYS A 449 4.22 -0.21 -14.20
CA LYS A 449 2.83 -0.70 -14.14
C LYS A 449 1.85 0.45 -14.41
N GLY A 450 0.60 0.11 -14.75
CA GLY A 450 -0.46 1.10 -14.98
C GLY A 450 -0.54 1.59 -16.43
N LEU A 451 0.27 1.04 -17.33
CA LEU A 451 0.16 1.23 -18.79
C LEU A 451 0.26 -0.12 -19.50
N ILE A 452 -0.41 -0.23 -20.65
CA ILE A 452 -0.16 -1.32 -21.59
C ILE A 452 0.98 -0.89 -22.51
N GLN A 453 2.21 -1.16 -22.09
CA GLN A 453 3.43 -0.71 -22.77
C GLN A 453 4.47 -1.83 -22.80
N VAL A 454 5.21 -1.96 -23.91
CA VAL A 454 6.28 -2.96 -24.06
C VAL A 454 7.33 -2.80 -22.95
N GLY A 455 7.72 -3.91 -22.34
CA GLY A 455 8.67 -4.00 -21.23
C GLY A 455 8.10 -3.64 -19.85
N TRP A 456 6.79 -3.41 -19.75
CA TRP A 456 6.08 -3.18 -18.49
C TRP A 456 5.34 -4.45 -18.06
N ASP A 457 4.96 -4.53 -16.79
CA ASP A 457 4.28 -5.71 -16.27
C ASP A 457 2.89 -5.86 -16.90
N ALA A 458 2.53 -7.09 -17.26
CA ALA A 458 1.21 -7.43 -17.78
C ALA A 458 0.19 -7.59 -16.63
N ASP A 459 -0.06 -6.47 -15.94
CA ASP A 459 -1.18 -6.29 -15.01
C ASP A 459 -2.36 -5.71 -15.79
N LEU A 460 -3.30 -6.56 -16.20
CA LEU A 460 -4.34 -6.24 -17.17
C LEU A 460 -5.70 -6.71 -16.68
N ILE A 461 -6.76 -6.03 -17.12
CA ILE A 461 -8.14 -6.48 -16.92
C ILE A 461 -8.92 -6.40 -18.22
N ALA A 462 -9.92 -7.28 -18.36
CA ALA A 462 -10.84 -7.21 -19.50
C ALA A 462 -12.30 -7.31 -19.10
N LEU A 463 -13.13 -6.62 -19.89
CA LEU A 463 -14.57 -6.50 -19.73
C LEU A 463 -15.27 -6.88 -21.04
N ASP A 464 -16.52 -7.34 -20.93
CA ASP A 464 -17.38 -7.66 -22.09
C ASP A 464 -18.03 -6.42 -22.72
N ALA A 465 -17.86 -5.26 -22.10
CA ALA A 465 -18.35 -3.98 -22.58
C ALA A 465 -17.27 -2.90 -22.43
N ASN A 466 -17.39 -1.86 -23.24
CA ASN A 466 -16.46 -0.73 -23.23
C ASN A 466 -16.76 0.21 -22.04
N PRO A 467 -15.84 0.37 -21.07
CA PRO A 467 -16.07 1.21 -19.89
C PRO A 467 -16.13 2.71 -20.21
N LEU A 468 -15.69 3.13 -21.41
CA LEU A 468 -15.83 4.52 -21.83
C LEU A 468 -17.29 4.91 -22.13
N ASP A 469 -18.14 3.95 -22.47
CA ASP A 469 -19.57 4.16 -22.71
C ASP A 469 -20.37 4.13 -21.39
N ASN A 470 -19.88 3.39 -20.39
CA ASN A 470 -20.45 3.33 -19.05
C ASN A 470 -19.37 3.01 -18.01
N ILE A 471 -18.88 4.04 -17.32
CA ILE A 471 -17.75 3.90 -16.37
C ILE A 471 -18.11 3.10 -15.11
N GLU A 472 -19.40 3.07 -14.74
CA GLU A 472 -19.90 2.35 -13.56
C GLU A 472 -19.74 0.82 -13.69
N LEU A 473 -19.40 0.33 -14.89
CA LEU A 473 -19.03 -1.07 -15.09
C LEU A 473 -17.82 -1.48 -14.24
N LEU A 474 -16.86 -0.57 -14.03
CA LEU A 474 -15.64 -0.82 -13.27
C LEU A 474 -15.89 -0.96 -11.76
N GLY A 475 -16.97 -0.40 -11.23
CA GLY A 475 -17.38 -0.56 -9.82
C GLY A 475 -18.02 -1.91 -9.50
N LYS A 476 -18.25 -2.76 -10.50
CA LYS A 476 -18.94 -4.05 -10.34
C LYS A 476 -17.99 -5.20 -10.66
N PRO A 477 -17.49 -5.94 -9.65
CA PRO A 477 -16.51 -7.02 -9.86
C PRO A 477 -16.94 -8.08 -10.87
N ASP A 478 -18.24 -8.36 -10.97
CA ASP A 478 -18.78 -9.35 -11.91
C ASP A 478 -18.66 -8.93 -13.38
N ASN A 479 -18.47 -7.63 -13.66
CA ASN A 479 -18.20 -7.16 -15.03
C ASN A 479 -16.74 -7.34 -15.44
N ILE A 480 -15.83 -7.52 -14.47
CA ILE A 480 -14.41 -7.77 -14.72
C ILE A 480 -14.24 -9.26 -15.03
N GLN A 481 -14.26 -9.61 -16.30
CA GLN A 481 -14.25 -11.01 -16.75
C GLN A 481 -12.89 -11.66 -16.59
N TYR A 482 -11.83 -10.91 -16.91
CA TYR A 482 -10.46 -11.39 -16.86
C TYR A 482 -9.59 -10.48 -16.01
N VAL A 483 -8.67 -11.08 -15.26
CA VAL A 483 -7.62 -10.38 -14.52
C VAL A 483 -6.31 -11.10 -14.78
N TRP A 484 -5.32 -10.37 -15.29
CA TRP A 484 -3.93 -10.79 -15.36
C TRP A 484 -3.12 -10.03 -14.32
N LYS A 485 -2.26 -10.75 -13.60
CA LYS A 485 -1.30 -10.17 -12.66
C LYS A 485 0.09 -10.72 -12.97
N GLY A 486 1.04 -9.85 -13.31
CA GLY A 486 2.38 -10.24 -13.73
C GLY A 486 2.35 -11.24 -14.89
N GLY A 487 1.45 -11.02 -15.87
CA GLY A 487 1.26 -11.90 -17.03
C GLY A 487 0.51 -13.21 -16.77
N LEU A 488 0.25 -13.55 -15.51
CA LEU A 488 -0.52 -14.74 -15.15
C LEU A 488 -2.01 -14.45 -15.12
N LEU A 489 -2.81 -15.26 -15.82
CA LEU A 489 -4.26 -15.17 -15.81
C LEU A 489 -4.81 -15.70 -14.48
N VAL A 490 -5.29 -14.83 -13.60
CA VAL A 490 -5.76 -15.21 -12.25
C VAL A 490 -7.29 -15.26 -12.13
N LYS A 491 -8.03 -14.61 -13.04
CA LYS A 491 -9.50 -14.67 -13.11
C LYS A 491 -9.93 -14.86 -14.55
N SER A 492 -10.90 -15.73 -14.80
CA SER A 492 -11.52 -15.93 -16.12
C SER A 492 -12.98 -16.38 -16.01
N PRO A 493 -13.81 -16.20 -17.06
CA PRO A 493 -15.20 -16.70 -17.07
C PRO A 493 -15.33 -18.22 -16.96
N LEU A 494 -14.25 -18.97 -17.24
CA LEU A 494 -14.22 -20.42 -17.10
C LEU A 494 -14.12 -20.89 -15.64
N GLY A 495 -14.07 -19.95 -14.68
CA GLY A 495 -13.96 -20.27 -13.25
C GLY A 495 -12.60 -20.81 -12.83
N GLN A 496 -11.62 -20.86 -13.75
CA GLN A 496 -10.25 -21.25 -13.44
C GLN A 496 -9.55 -20.09 -12.74
N LEU A 497 -9.45 -20.18 -11.41
CA LEU A 497 -8.52 -19.38 -10.63
C LEU A 497 -7.15 -20.07 -10.71
N LEU A 498 -6.25 -19.58 -11.56
CA LEU A 498 -4.88 -20.07 -11.55
C LEU A 498 -4.13 -19.39 -10.42
N TRP A 499 -3.86 -20.13 -9.35
CA TRP A 499 -2.93 -19.68 -8.34
C TRP A 499 -1.57 -19.46 -8.99
N PRO A 500 -0.86 -18.34 -8.73
CA PRO A 500 0.47 -18.14 -9.28
C PRO A 500 1.33 -19.36 -8.94
N PRO A 501 2.04 -19.97 -9.91
CA PRO A 501 2.99 -21.01 -9.59
C PRO A 501 4.00 -20.45 -8.59
N LEU A 502 4.39 -21.24 -7.59
CA LEU A 502 5.44 -20.85 -6.66
C LEU A 502 6.67 -20.43 -7.48
N ALA A 503 7.18 -19.22 -7.23
CA ALA A 503 8.39 -18.76 -7.89
C ALA A 503 9.47 -19.83 -7.73
N LYS A 504 10.10 -20.25 -8.84
CA LYS A 504 11.22 -21.19 -8.77
C LYS A 504 12.31 -20.50 -7.94
N ALA A 505 12.63 -21.10 -6.79
CA ALA A 505 13.60 -20.60 -5.82
C ALA A 505 15.01 -20.53 -6.43
#